data_AF-A0A3R7ETH8-F1
#
_entry.id   AF-A0A3R7ETH8-F1
#
_cell.length_a   1.000
_cell.length_b   1.000
_cell.length_c   1.000
_cell.angle_alpha   90.00
_cell.angle_beta   90.00
_cell.angle_gamma   90.00
#
_symmetry.space_group_name_H-M   'P 1'
#
loop_
_entity.id
_entity.type
_entity.pdbx_description
1 polymer ?
#
loop_
_entity_poly.entity_id
_entity_poly.type
_entity_poly.pdbx_seq_one_letter_code
_entity_poly.pdbx_strand_id
1 'polypeptide(L)'
;MNRPYIRLRFQPDLKNPILVSGLPGLGNVGKIVAHLLIEFSGAELFAELYSPSFPDIVLIDEDGVCRPPRYEFYASKMGRDLIILTGDTQPSLEDIPAHYEVCSEVLDFVASLGCRFVMTIGGAPTSRPIREIYVAATSQKVAVEYMEKGAVIYGNGKIMGASGLLLGLAKNRGMEGVCLLGSTIGVPADREAAFHVFRFVNKVLKSDLGAELEKSPY
;
A
#
# COMPACT_ATOMS: atom_id res chain seq x y z
N MET A 1 -11.23 -23.78 -0.02
CA MET A 1 -11.37 -22.42 0.56
C MET A 1 -12.33 -21.68 -0.34
N ASN A 2 -13.40 -21.09 0.19
CA ASN A 2 -14.49 -20.53 -0.64
C ASN A 2 -14.60 -19.00 -0.56
N ARG A 3 -13.80 -18.36 0.31
CA ARG A 3 -13.70 -16.90 0.49
C ARG A 3 -12.31 -16.55 1.04
N PRO A 4 -11.86 -15.29 0.91
CA PRO A 4 -10.65 -14.83 1.59
C PRO A 4 -10.73 -15.06 3.10
N TYR A 5 -9.57 -15.28 3.73
CA TYR A 5 -9.48 -15.33 5.19
C TYR A 5 -8.13 -14.77 5.65
N ILE A 6 -8.14 -14.30 6.90
CA ILE A 6 -6.96 -13.71 7.54
C ILE A 6 -6.48 -14.64 8.65
N ARG A 7 -5.19 -14.95 8.62
CA ARG A 7 -4.48 -15.68 9.67
C ARG A 7 -3.66 -14.69 10.49
N LEU A 8 -4.07 -14.46 11.74
CA LEU A 8 -3.30 -13.68 12.70
C LEU A 8 -2.12 -14.51 13.24
N ARG A 9 -0.94 -13.88 13.30
CA ARG A 9 0.25 -14.37 14.01
C ARG A 9 0.25 -13.86 15.45
N PHE A 10 -0.10 -12.59 15.62
CA PHE A 10 -0.32 -11.92 16.90
C PHE A 10 -1.23 -10.70 16.70
N GLN A 11 -1.75 -10.17 17.79
CA GLN A 11 -2.52 -8.92 17.78
C GLN A 11 -1.57 -7.74 18.09
N PRO A 12 -1.29 -6.83 17.15
CA PRO A 12 -0.41 -5.70 17.42
C PRO A 12 -1.15 -4.62 18.23
N ASP A 13 -0.43 -3.94 19.12
CA ASP A 13 -0.94 -2.75 19.82
C ASP A 13 -0.70 -1.51 18.95
N LEU A 14 -1.70 -1.19 18.11
CA LEU A 14 -1.71 -0.04 17.20
C LEU A 14 -2.80 0.96 17.60
N LYS A 15 -2.50 2.25 17.46
CA LYS A 15 -3.42 3.36 17.70
C LYS A 15 -3.51 4.24 16.45
N ASN A 16 -4.70 4.25 15.83
CA ASN A 16 -4.98 5.02 14.61
C ASN A 16 -3.91 4.85 13.50
N PRO A 17 -3.59 3.61 13.10
CA PRO A 17 -2.52 3.38 12.15
C PRO A 17 -2.85 3.91 10.75
N ILE A 18 -1.82 4.21 9.95
CA ILE A 18 -1.96 4.33 8.49
C ILE A 18 -1.76 2.96 7.85
N LEU A 19 -2.65 2.57 6.94
CA LEU A 19 -2.36 1.51 5.97
C LEU A 19 -1.45 2.03 4.86
N VAL A 20 -0.24 1.50 4.72
CA VAL A 20 0.64 1.71 3.56
C VAL A 20 0.66 0.45 2.71
N SER A 21 0.02 0.49 1.54
CA SER A 21 -0.14 -0.68 0.66
C SER A 21 0.76 -0.59 -0.57
N GLY A 22 1.67 -1.56 -0.71
CA GLY A 22 2.53 -1.75 -1.87
C GLY A 22 2.48 -3.19 -2.35
N LEU A 23 1.60 -3.46 -3.32
CA LEU A 23 1.41 -4.78 -3.94
C LEU A 23 2.15 -4.88 -5.28
N PRO A 24 2.37 -6.10 -5.82
CA PRO A 24 2.94 -6.29 -7.16
C PRO A 24 2.16 -5.50 -8.22
N GLY A 25 2.85 -4.89 -9.18
CA GLY A 25 2.20 -4.03 -10.17
C GLY A 25 3.21 -3.48 -11.18
N LEU A 26 2.86 -2.39 -11.87
CA LEU A 26 3.73 -1.81 -12.89
C LEU A 26 5.10 -1.42 -12.29
N GLY A 27 6.16 -2.01 -12.85
CA GLY A 27 7.54 -1.87 -12.41
C GLY A 27 7.85 -2.35 -11.00
N ASN A 28 6.92 -3.07 -10.35
CA ASN A 28 6.97 -3.47 -8.95
C ASN A 28 7.28 -2.31 -7.98
N VAL A 29 6.97 -1.07 -8.37
CA VAL A 29 7.29 0.14 -7.59
C VAL A 29 6.68 0.06 -6.19
N GLY A 30 5.37 -0.22 -6.10
CA GLY A 30 4.68 -0.37 -4.82
C GLY A 30 5.27 -1.46 -3.94
N LYS A 31 5.47 -2.67 -4.49
CA LYS A 31 6.08 -3.79 -3.77
C LYS A 31 7.46 -3.44 -3.22
N ILE A 32 8.35 -2.91 -4.04
CA ILE A 32 9.70 -2.53 -3.59
C ILE A 32 9.64 -1.48 -2.48
N VAL A 33 8.75 -0.48 -2.58
CA VAL A 33 8.59 0.52 -1.52
C VAL A 33 8.08 -0.09 -0.21
N ALA A 34 7.12 -1.01 -0.26
CA ALA A 34 6.63 -1.69 0.94
C ALA A 34 7.75 -2.53 1.60
N HIS A 35 8.52 -3.28 0.82
CA HIS A 35 9.68 -4.02 1.32
C HIS A 35 10.73 -3.09 1.97
N LEU A 36 11.08 -1.98 1.33
CA LEU A 36 11.99 -0.99 1.89
C LEU A 36 11.47 -0.39 3.21
N LEU A 37 10.16 -0.13 3.33
CA LEU A 37 9.56 0.34 4.58
C LEU A 37 9.59 -0.71 5.68
N ILE A 38 9.33 -1.98 5.35
CA ILE A 38 9.41 -3.10 6.29
C ILE A 38 10.83 -3.20 6.86
N GLU A 39 11.84 -3.26 5.98
CA GLU A 39 13.25 -3.35 6.37
C GLU A 39 13.70 -2.12 7.17
N PHE A 40 13.42 -0.92 6.67
CA PHE A 40 13.88 0.32 7.29
C PHE A 40 13.27 0.57 8.67
N SER A 41 12.05 0.08 8.89
CA SER A 41 11.31 0.32 10.13
C SER A 41 11.36 -0.83 11.13
N GLY A 42 11.95 -1.97 10.74
CA GLY A 42 11.93 -3.20 11.54
C GLY A 42 10.51 -3.73 11.74
N ALA A 43 9.64 -3.61 10.73
CA ALA A 43 8.24 -3.98 10.85
C ALA A 43 8.07 -5.50 11.08
N GLU A 44 7.12 -5.87 11.93
CA GLU A 44 6.88 -7.27 12.30
C GLU A 44 5.64 -7.84 11.60
N LEU A 45 5.77 -9.02 10.98
CA LEU A 45 4.65 -9.71 10.32
C LEU A 45 3.62 -10.18 11.36
N PHE A 46 2.43 -9.57 11.37
CA PHE A 46 1.39 -9.89 12.36
C PHE A 46 0.17 -10.59 11.77
N ALA A 47 -0.06 -10.49 10.46
CA ALA A 47 -1.19 -11.15 9.81
C ALA A 47 -0.89 -11.50 8.35
N GLU A 48 -1.63 -12.46 7.83
CA GLU A 48 -1.54 -12.93 6.45
C GLU A 48 -2.96 -13.11 5.89
N LEU A 49 -3.23 -12.66 4.67
CA LEU A 49 -4.48 -12.91 3.97
C LEU A 49 -4.26 -13.90 2.84
N TYR A 50 -5.10 -14.93 2.80
CA TYR A 50 -5.16 -15.92 1.74
C TYR A 50 -6.49 -15.77 1.00
N SER A 51 -6.49 -16.00 -0.31
CA SER A 51 -7.69 -15.90 -1.14
C SER A 51 -7.75 -17.06 -2.14
N PRO A 52 -8.93 -17.66 -2.38
CA PRO A 52 -9.11 -18.63 -3.46
C PRO A 52 -8.98 -17.99 -4.85
N SER A 53 -8.99 -16.66 -4.94
CA SER A 53 -8.81 -15.91 -6.20
C SER A 53 -7.35 -15.59 -6.54
N PHE A 54 -6.41 -16.01 -5.69
CA PHE A 54 -5.00 -15.98 -6.04
C PHE A 54 -4.64 -17.15 -6.96
N PRO A 55 -3.56 -17.05 -7.76
CA PRO A 55 -3.16 -18.10 -8.69
C PRO A 55 -3.00 -19.47 -8.00
N ASP A 56 -3.35 -20.53 -8.72
CA ASP A 56 -3.36 -21.94 -8.30
C ASP A 56 -1.96 -22.56 -8.25
N ILE A 57 -1.01 -21.82 -7.69
CA ILE A 57 0.39 -22.20 -7.55
C ILE A 57 0.78 -22.31 -6.08
N VAL A 58 1.95 -22.91 -5.83
CA VAL A 58 2.68 -22.76 -4.57
C VAL A 58 4.02 -22.08 -4.83
N LEU A 59 4.45 -21.29 -3.87
CA LEU A 59 5.78 -20.71 -3.83
C LEU A 59 6.66 -21.63 -2.98
N ILE A 60 7.87 -21.91 -3.46
CA ILE A 60 8.87 -22.74 -2.80
C ILE A 60 10.02 -21.82 -2.37
N ASP A 61 10.40 -21.86 -1.10
CA ASP A 61 11.56 -21.12 -0.61
C ASP A 61 12.88 -21.89 -0.84
N GLU A 62 14.00 -21.29 -0.41
CA GLU A 62 15.35 -21.84 -0.61
C GLU A 62 15.56 -23.19 0.10
N ASP A 63 14.79 -23.46 1.16
CA ASP A 63 14.81 -24.71 1.92
C ASP A 63 13.87 -25.78 1.35
N GLY A 64 13.16 -25.46 0.25
CA GLY A 64 12.20 -26.37 -0.38
C GLY A 64 10.84 -26.42 0.32
N VAL A 65 10.55 -25.49 1.23
CA VAL A 65 9.27 -25.42 1.95
C VAL A 65 8.25 -24.67 1.10
N CYS A 66 7.06 -25.25 0.95
CA CYS A 66 6.01 -24.71 0.10
C CYS A 66 4.96 -23.90 0.88
N ARG A 67 4.41 -22.87 0.24
CA ARG A 67 3.22 -22.15 0.71
C ARG A 67 2.40 -21.59 -0.47
N PRO A 68 1.07 -21.45 -0.32
CA PRO A 68 0.29 -20.72 -1.32
C PRO A 68 0.61 -19.21 -1.29
N PRO A 69 0.29 -18.47 -2.36
CA PRO A 69 0.36 -17.01 -2.40
C PRO A 69 -0.49 -16.39 -1.30
N ARG A 70 -0.03 -15.25 -0.78
CA ARG A 70 -0.72 -14.50 0.26
C ARG A 70 -0.43 -13.01 0.17
N TYR A 71 -1.25 -12.26 0.88
CA TYR A 71 -0.89 -10.91 1.33
C TYR A 71 -0.37 -11.00 2.76
N GLU A 72 0.47 -10.05 3.11
CA GLU A 72 1.15 -9.96 4.39
C GLU A 72 0.96 -8.57 4.97
N PHE A 73 0.63 -8.52 6.25
CA PHE A 73 0.46 -7.29 7.01
C PHE A 73 1.55 -7.21 8.07
N TYR A 74 2.31 -6.12 8.02
CA TYR A 74 3.40 -5.84 8.94
C TYR A 74 3.01 -4.65 9.83
N ALA A 75 3.32 -4.74 11.12
CA ALA A 75 3.08 -3.69 12.10
C ALA A 75 4.39 -2.94 12.35
N SER A 76 4.35 -1.61 12.37
CA SER A 76 5.52 -0.78 12.62
C SER A 76 5.16 0.50 13.37
N LYS A 77 6.12 1.04 14.12
CA LYS A 77 6.00 2.30 14.85
C LYS A 77 7.11 3.25 14.41
N MET A 78 6.85 4.05 13.38
CA MET A 78 7.80 5.05 12.85
C MET A 78 7.37 6.45 13.29
N GLY A 79 7.36 6.68 14.61
CA GLY A 79 6.79 7.88 15.23
C GLY A 79 5.25 7.92 15.21
N ARG A 80 4.63 7.22 14.25
CA ARG A 80 3.20 6.88 14.21
C ARG A 80 3.04 5.41 13.85
N ASP A 81 1.90 4.85 14.19
CA ASP A 81 1.60 3.46 13.96
C ASP A 81 1.27 3.21 12.47
N LEU A 82 1.84 2.15 11.91
CA LEU A 82 1.70 1.77 10.51
C LEU A 82 1.27 0.31 10.39
N ILE A 83 0.41 0.05 9.41
CA ILE A 83 0.15 -1.27 8.85
C ILE A 83 0.73 -1.25 7.44
N ILE A 84 1.77 -2.01 7.17
CA ILE A 84 2.37 -2.12 5.83
C ILE A 84 1.82 -3.39 5.18
N LEU A 85 1.15 -3.24 4.03
CA LEU A 85 0.59 -4.32 3.26
C LEU A 85 1.43 -4.58 2.01
N THR A 86 1.86 -5.83 1.83
CA THR A 86 2.45 -6.33 0.59
C THR A 86 1.97 -7.75 0.29
N GLY A 87 2.48 -8.38 -0.77
CA GLY A 87 2.06 -9.72 -1.13
C GLY A 87 2.78 -10.30 -2.33
N ASP A 88 2.48 -11.57 -2.58
CA ASP A 88 3.08 -12.32 -3.68
C ASP A 88 2.47 -11.95 -5.04
N THR A 89 1.17 -11.63 -5.06
CA THR A 89 0.38 -11.55 -6.30
C THR A 89 -0.73 -10.49 -6.23
N GLN A 90 -1.56 -10.41 -7.26
CA GLN A 90 -2.92 -9.88 -7.22
C GLN A 90 -3.85 -10.90 -7.87
N PRO A 91 -5.19 -10.82 -7.68
CA PRO A 91 -6.11 -11.65 -8.44
C PRO A 91 -5.90 -11.51 -9.95
N SER A 92 -6.34 -12.51 -10.73
CA SER A 92 -6.28 -12.45 -12.20
C SER A 92 -6.90 -11.14 -12.72
N LEU A 93 -6.31 -10.56 -13.77
CA LEU A 93 -6.85 -9.35 -14.40
C LEU A 93 -8.26 -9.56 -14.98
N GLU A 94 -8.61 -10.81 -15.28
CA GLU A 94 -9.91 -11.20 -15.84
C GLU A 94 -10.99 -11.38 -14.75
N ASP A 95 -10.58 -11.68 -13.51
CA ASP A 95 -11.50 -11.90 -12.39
C ASP A 95 -11.75 -10.59 -11.62
N ILE A 96 -12.52 -9.70 -12.25
CA ILE A 96 -12.82 -8.37 -11.70
C ILE A 96 -13.45 -8.45 -10.29
N PRO A 97 -14.46 -9.31 -10.02
CA PRO A 97 -15.05 -9.43 -8.68
C PRO A 97 -14.04 -9.76 -7.58
N ALA A 98 -13.06 -10.61 -7.86
CA ALA A 98 -12.03 -10.98 -6.89
C ALA A 98 -11.18 -9.79 -6.43
N HIS A 99 -10.90 -8.82 -7.30
CA HIS A 99 -10.18 -7.61 -6.89
C HIS A 99 -10.96 -6.81 -5.86
N TYR A 100 -12.28 -6.67 -6.05
CA TYR A 100 -13.14 -5.98 -5.10
C TYR A 100 -13.28 -6.75 -3.79
N GLU A 101 -13.43 -8.09 -3.84
CA GLU A 101 -13.54 -8.93 -2.65
C GLU A 101 -12.27 -8.85 -1.79
N VAL A 102 -11.10 -9.06 -2.39
CA VAL A 102 -9.81 -9.00 -1.67
C VAL A 102 -9.55 -7.60 -1.11
N CYS A 103 -9.80 -6.54 -1.89
CA CYS A 103 -9.64 -5.17 -1.39
C CYS A 103 -10.64 -4.84 -0.27
N SER A 104 -11.86 -5.38 -0.32
CA SER A 104 -12.84 -5.21 0.74
C SER A 104 -12.38 -5.87 2.04
N GLU A 105 -11.94 -7.12 1.96
CA GLU A 105 -11.44 -7.87 3.13
C GLU A 105 -10.23 -7.17 3.78
N VAL A 106 -9.30 -6.65 2.96
CA VAL A 106 -8.18 -5.82 3.43
C VAL A 106 -8.68 -4.60 4.22
N LEU A 107 -9.62 -3.84 3.65
CA LEU A 107 -10.11 -2.60 4.26
C LEU A 107 -10.90 -2.87 5.54
N ASP A 108 -11.74 -3.89 5.54
CA ASP A 108 -12.55 -4.28 6.71
C ASP A 108 -11.63 -4.73 7.86
N PHE A 109 -10.58 -5.48 7.54
CA PHE A 109 -9.56 -5.89 8.52
C PHE A 109 -8.82 -4.70 9.12
N VAL A 110 -8.21 -3.83 8.31
CA VAL A 110 -7.45 -2.71 8.87
C VAL A 110 -8.35 -1.70 9.58
N ALA A 111 -9.60 -1.53 9.15
CA ALA A 111 -10.57 -0.69 9.83
C ALA A 111 -10.92 -1.22 11.22
N SER A 112 -10.95 -2.55 11.41
CA SER A 112 -11.12 -3.19 12.72
C SER A 112 -9.96 -2.91 13.69
N LEU A 113 -8.78 -2.61 13.14
CA LEU A 113 -7.58 -2.19 13.88
C LEU A 113 -7.50 -0.67 14.10
N GLY A 114 -8.61 0.05 13.82
CA GLY A 114 -8.69 1.49 14.00
C GLY A 114 -8.04 2.32 12.89
N CYS A 115 -7.64 1.71 11.76
CA CYS A 115 -7.14 2.45 10.61
C CYS A 115 -8.24 3.37 10.04
N ARG A 116 -7.86 4.62 9.74
CA ARG A 116 -8.74 5.63 9.12
C ARG A 116 -8.12 6.32 7.91
N PHE A 117 -6.84 6.04 7.61
CA PHE A 117 -6.13 6.63 6.48
C PHE A 117 -5.41 5.54 5.66
N VAL A 118 -5.58 5.58 4.34
CA VAL A 118 -4.99 4.61 3.41
C VAL A 118 -4.03 5.32 2.44
N MET A 119 -2.78 4.87 2.41
CA MET A 119 -1.77 5.26 1.44
C MET A 119 -1.46 4.07 0.53
N THR A 120 -1.90 4.10 -0.72
CA THR A 120 -1.53 3.10 -1.72
C THR A 120 -0.37 3.57 -2.57
N ILE A 121 0.44 2.62 -3.04
CA ILE A 121 1.63 2.89 -3.85
C ILE A 121 1.59 2.02 -5.10
N GLY A 122 1.91 2.61 -6.24
CA GLY A 122 1.95 1.91 -7.53
C GLY A 122 2.90 2.57 -8.53
N GLY A 123 2.95 2.00 -9.74
CA GLY A 123 3.66 2.59 -10.87
C GLY A 123 2.70 3.25 -11.85
N ALA A 124 3.12 4.36 -12.47
CA ALA A 124 2.44 4.96 -13.61
C ALA A 124 3.35 4.91 -14.85
N PRO A 125 2.85 4.52 -16.03
CA PRO A 125 3.67 4.49 -17.23
C PRO A 125 4.05 5.92 -17.65
N THR A 126 5.32 6.13 -17.99
CA THR A 126 5.80 7.39 -18.56
C THR A 126 6.73 7.15 -19.75
N SER A 127 6.68 8.05 -20.72
CA SER A 127 7.66 8.15 -21.81
C SER A 127 8.75 9.20 -21.53
N ARG A 128 8.66 9.91 -20.40
CA ARG A 128 9.58 11.00 -20.04
C ARG A 128 10.69 10.48 -19.11
N PRO A 129 11.92 11.04 -19.21
CA PRO A 129 13.00 10.73 -18.28
C PRO A 129 12.80 11.37 -16.90
N ILE A 130 11.89 12.34 -16.79
CA ILE A 130 11.59 13.01 -15.52
C ILE A 130 10.79 12.05 -14.65
N ARG A 131 11.31 11.78 -13.45
CA ARG A 131 10.62 10.96 -12.45
C ARG A 131 9.66 11.79 -11.64
N GLU A 132 8.39 11.76 -12.02
CA GLU A 132 7.32 12.39 -11.25
C GLU A 132 6.71 11.39 -10.27
N ILE A 133 6.25 11.90 -9.13
CA ILE A 133 5.38 11.16 -8.23
C ILE A 133 4.01 11.77 -8.38
N TYR A 134 3.07 11.02 -8.94
CA TYR A 134 1.70 11.48 -9.07
C TYR A 134 0.89 11.15 -7.82
N VAL A 135 -0.10 11.99 -7.51
CA VAL A 135 -1.04 11.79 -6.43
C VAL A 135 -2.49 11.84 -6.90
N ALA A 136 -3.27 10.84 -6.51
CA ALA A 136 -4.73 10.89 -6.44
C ALA A 136 -5.15 10.72 -4.99
N ALA A 137 -6.29 11.28 -4.58
CA ALA A 137 -6.72 11.22 -3.18
C ALA A 137 -8.24 11.06 -3.06
N THR A 138 -8.71 10.72 -1.86
CA THR A 138 -10.13 10.58 -1.57
C THR A 138 -10.87 11.92 -1.53
N SER A 139 -10.15 13.03 -1.32
CA SER A 139 -10.67 14.41 -1.35
C SER A 139 -9.69 15.38 -2.00
N GLN A 140 -10.20 16.51 -2.50
CA GLN A 140 -9.36 17.57 -3.08
C GLN A 140 -8.37 18.16 -2.06
N LYS A 141 -8.80 18.33 -0.81
CA LYS A 141 -7.96 18.84 0.28
C LYS A 141 -6.70 17.97 0.45
N VAL A 142 -6.88 16.65 0.54
CA VAL A 142 -5.77 15.71 0.70
C VAL A 142 -4.89 15.66 -0.56
N ALA A 143 -5.48 15.75 -1.76
CA ALA A 143 -4.70 15.81 -3.00
C ALA A 143 -3.78 17.04 -3.04
N VAL A 144 -4.30 18.22 -2.66
CA VAL A 144 -3.55 19.48 -2.61
C VAL A 144 -2.42 19.42 -1.59
N GLU A 145 -2.68 18.86 -0.40
CA GLU A 145 -1.65 18.70 0.64
C GLU A 145 -0.42 17.92 0.13
N TYR A 146 -0.66 16.82 -0.59
CA TYR A 146 0.44 16.01 -1.13
C TYR A 146 1.11 16.66 -2.34
N MET A 147 0.37 17.46 -3.12
CA MET A 147 0.94 18.30 -4.17
C MET A 147 1.90 19.33 -3.59
N GLU A 148 1.52 20.02 -2.51
CA GLU A 148 2.37 20.98 -1.79
C GLU A 148 3.63 20.30 -1.19
N LYS A 149 3.52 19.01 -0.82
CA LYS A 149 4.65 18.19 -0.37
C LYS A 149 5.59 17.76 -1.51
N GLY A 150 5.23 17.99 -2.78
CA GLY A 150 6.06 17.80 -3.98
C GLY A 150 5.54 16.77 -4.99
N ALA A 151 4.32 16.24 -4.82
CA ALA A 151 3.68 15.37 -5.82
C ALA A 151 2.98 16.18 -6.93
N VAL A 152 2.61 15.51 -8.02
CA VAL A 152 1.85 16.08 -9.13
C VAL A 152 0.45 15.50 -9.15
N ILE A 153 -0.59 16.32 -9.29
CA ILE A 153 -1.98 15.84 -9.32
C ILE A 153 -2.19 14.88 -10.50
N TYR A 154 -2.67 13.66 -10.22
CA TYR A 154 -3.04 12.67 -11.22
C TYR A 154 -4.47 12.92 -11.74
N GLY A 155 -4.61 13.94 -12.61
CA GLY A 155 -5.90 14.33 -13.18
C GLY A 155 -6.35 13.45 -14.36
N ASN A 156 -7.66 13.20 -14.48
CA ASN A 156 -8.30 12.51 -15.61
C ASN A 156 -7.73 11.11 -15.97
N GLY A 157 -7.03 10.47 -15.04
CA GLY A 157 -6.43 9.15 -15.22
C GLY A 157 -7.27 8.01 -14.66
N LYS A 158 -6.76 6.79 -14.80
CA LYS A 158 -7.33 5.56 -14.21
C LYS A 158 -6.23 4.81 -13.46
N ILE A 159 -6.52 4.35 -12.26
CA ILE A 159 -5.59 3.57 -11.44
C ILE A 159 -6.16 2.15 -11.35
N MET A 160 -5.42 1.19 -11.91
CA MET A 160 -5.85 -0.21 -12.00
C MET A 160 -5.43 -1.01 -10.76
N GLY A 161 -6.19 -2.08 -10.46
CA GLY A 161 -5.88 -3.03 -9.40
C GLY A 161 -5.97 -2.46 -7.99
N ALA A 162 -5.31 -3.15 -7.05
CA ALA A 162 -5.43 -2.84 -5.62
C ALA A 162 -5.03 -1.39 -5.27
N SER A 163 -4.03 -0.80 -5.94
CA SER A 163 -3.60 0.57 -5.67
C SER A 163 -4.72 1.60 -5.89
N GLY A 164 -5.57 1.39 -6.90
CA GLY A 164 -6.74 2.24 -7.17
C GLY A 164 -7.98 1.82 -6.36
N LEU A 165 -8.25 0.52 -6.30
CA LEU A 165 -9.46 -0.01 -5.65
C LEU A 165 -9.44 0.19 -4.13
N LEU A 166 -8.32 -0.03 -3.45
CA LEU A 166 -8.22 0.26 -2.01
C LEU A 166 -8.51 1.74 -1.74
N LEU A 167 -8.00 2.67 -2.56
CA LEU A 167 -8.27 4.10 -2.40
C LEU A 167 -9.76 4.44 -2.60
N GLY A 168 -10.37 3.95 -3.69
CA GLY A 168 -11.77 4.22 -4.01
C GLY A 168 -12.75 3.59 -3.00
N LEU A 169 -12.48 2.35 -2.59
CA LEU A 169 -13.29 1.63 -1.62
C LEU A 169 -13.10 2.17 -0.19
N ALA A 170 -11.92 2.70 0.15
CA ALA A 170 -11.68 3.42 1.40
C ALA A 170 -12.51 4.72 1.46
N LYS A 171 -12.55 5.49 0.35
CA LYS A 171 -13.41 6.68 0.25
C LYS A 171 -14.87 6.36 0.54
N ASN A 172 -15.40 5.27 -0.03
CA ASN A 172 -16.79 4.85 0.18
C ASN A 172 -17.08 4.47 1.64
N ARG A 173 -16.05 4.11 2.42
CA ARG A 173 -16.12 3.82 3.86
C ARG A 173 -15.88 5.05 4.75
N GLY A 174 -15.75 6.24 4.17
CA GLY A 174 -15.43 7.47 4.91
C GLY A 174 -13.98 7.55 5.40
N MET A 175 -13.08 6.74 4.85
CA MET A 175 -11.65 6.82 5.15
C MET A 175 -10.97 7.86 4.26
N GLU A 176 -9.99 8.56 4.82
CA GLU A 176 -9.12 9.43 4.03
C GLU A 176 -7.99 8.62 3.37
N GLY A 177 -7.37 9.16 2.33
CA GLY A 177 -6.25 8.46 1.72
C GLY A 177 -5.71 9.09 0.45
N VAL A 178 -4.56 8.55 0.03
CA VAL A 178 -3.84 8.90 -1.18
C VAL A 178 -3.37 7.65 -1.93
N CYS A 179 -3.27 7.75 -3.25
CA CYS A 179 -2.51 6.85 -4.09
C CYS A 179 -1.32 7.61 -4.66
N LEU A 180 -0.11 7.12 -4.39
CA LEU A 180 1.14 7.64 -4.89
C LEU A 180 1.64 6.77 -6.03
N LEU A 181 1.82 7.35 -7.22
CA LEU A 181 2.27 6.64 -8.41
C LEU A 181 3.64 7.13 -8.82
N GLY A 182 4.65 6.27 -8.71
CA GLY A 182 5.97 6.55 -9.25
C GLY A 182 5.96 6.37 -10.76
N SER A 183 6.35 7.39 -11.51
CA SER A 183 6.49 7.27 -12.95
C SER A 183 7.60 6.27 -13.29
N THR A 184 7.30 5.29 -14.14
CA THR A 184 8.22 4.23 -14.57
C THR A 184 8.12 4.00 -16.07
N ILE A 185 9.24 3.61 -16.69
CA ILE A 185 9.29 3.17 -18.08
C ILE A 185 8.80 1.72 -18.27
N GLY A 186 8.31 1.08 -17.21
CA GLY A 186 7.72 -0.27 -17.27
C GLY A 186 8.72 -1.41 -17.22
N VAL A 187 9.96 -1.17 -16.78
CA VAL A 187 10.93 -2.26 -16.53
C VAL A 187 10.45 -3.14 -15.37
N PRO A 188 10.66 -4.47 -15.37
CA PRO A 188 10.04 -5.39 -14.41
C PRO A 188 10.27 -5.10 -12.92
N ALA A 189 11.39 -4.46 -12.56
CA ALA A 189 11.74 -4.06 -11.21
C ALA A 189 12.43 -2.70 -11.23
N ASP A 190 11.65 -1.62 -11.32
CA ASP A 190 12.15 -0.25 -11.38
C ASP A 190 12.55 0.24 -9.99
N ARG A 191 13.71 -0.24 -9.51
CA ARG A 191 14.28 0.10 -8.19
C ARG A 191 14.50 1.59 -8.03
N GLU A 192 14.79 2.26 -9.13
CA GLU A 192 15.12 3.66 -9.17
C GLU A 192 13.86 4.53 -8.99
N ALA A 193 12.76 4.20 -9.68
CA ALA A 193 11.44 4.80 -9.41
C ALA A 193 10.94 4.46 -7.99
N ALA A 194 11.11 3.21 -7.55
CA ALA A 194 10.74 2.78 -6.20
C ALA A 194 11.50 3.55 -5.11
N PHE A 195 12.81 3.73 -5.25
CA PHE A 195 13.60 4.48 -4.28
C PHE A 195 13.17 5.95 -4.22
N HIS A 196 12.85 6.56 -5.36
CA HIS A 196 12.32 7.92 -5.40
C HIS A 196 11.00 8.03 -4.61
N VAL A 197 10.06 7.10 -4.83
CA VAL A 197 8.79 7.06 -4.09
C VAL A 197 9.02 6.76 -2.60
N PHE A 198 9.90 5.83 -2.25
CA PHE A 198 10.25 5.53 -0.86
C PHE A 198 10.77 6.77 -0.12
N ARG A 199 11.66 7.55 -0.75
CA ARG A 199 12.19 8.79 -0.16
C ARG A 199 11.09 9.81 0.09
N PHE A 200 10.14 9.95 -0.83
CA PHE A 200 8.97 10.80 -0.66
C PHE A 200 8.07 10.30 0.47
N VAL A 201 7.69 9.03 0.48
CA VAL A 201 6.85 8.43 1.53
C VAL A 201 7.49 8.59 2.91
N ASN A 202 8.78 8.27 3.05
CA ASN A 202 9.50 8.44 4.31
C ASN A 202 9.54 9.91 4.77
N LYS A 203 9.69 10.86 3.84
CA LYS A 203 9.61 12.30 4.16
C LYS A 203 8.22 12.68 4.67
N VAL A 204 7.16 12.25 3.98
CA VAL A 204 5.77 12.55 4.36
C VAL A 204 5.41 11.95 5.71
N LEU A 205 5.73 10.67 5.91
CA LEU A 205 5.47 9.98 7.16
C LEU A 205 6.19 10.65 8.33
N LYS A 206 7.41 11.18 8.12
CA LYS A 206 8.14 11.95 9.14
C LYS A 206 7.60 13.36 9.36
N SER A 207 7.13 14.06 8.32
CA SER A 207 6.57 15.41 8.47
C SER A 207 5.27 15.41 9.26
N ASP A 208 4.47 14.35 9.13
CA ASP A 208 3.23 14.19 9.90
C ASP A 208 3.54 13.99 11.40
N LEU A 209 4.70 13.44 11.75
CA LEU A 209 5.18 13.36 13.14
C LEU A 209 5.46 14.73 13.75
N GLY A 210 5.99 15.66 12.95
CA GLY A 210 6.24 17.03 13.40
C GLY A 210 4.94 17.78 13.69
N ALA A 211 3.91 17.56 12.87
CA ALA A 211 2.59 18.16 13.04
C ALA A 211 1.80 17.58 14.23
N GLU A 212 2.04 16.33 14.64
CA GLU A 212 1.48 15.75 15.87
C GLU A 212 2.21 16.24 17.13
N LEU A 213 3.53 16.44 17.08
CA LEU A 213 4.31 17.00 18.19
C LEU A 213 3.99 18.48 18.45
N GLU A 214 3.75 19.29 17.41
CA GLU A 214 3.31 20.69 17.57
C GLU A 214 1.86 20.83 18.08
N LYS A 215 1.06 19.77 18.00
CA LYS A 215 -0.33 19.73 18.51
C LYS A 215 -0.45 19.10 19.90
N SER A 216 0.67 18.75 20.55
CA SER A 216 0.69 18.30 21.94
C SER A 216 0.99 19.51 22.84
N PRO A 217 0.00 20.10 23.51
CA PRO A 217 0.24 21.18 24.47
C PRO A 217 0.80 20.55 25.74
N TYR A 218 2.11 20.62 25.91
CA TYR A 218 2.66 20.93 27.22
C TYR A 218 3.01 22.41 27.23
#